data_AF-A0A9D9QFC0-F1
#
_entry.id   AF-A0A9D9QFC0-F1
#
_cell.length_a   1.000
_cell.length_b   1.000
_cell.length_c   1.000
_cell.angle_alpha   90.00
_cell.angle_beta   90.00
_cell.angle_gamma   90.00
#
_symmetry.space_group_name_H-M   'P 1'
#
loop_
_entity.id
_entity.type
_entity.pdbx_description
1 polymer ?
#
loop_
_entity_poly.entity_id
_entity_poly.type
_entity_poly.pdbx_seq_one_letter_code
_entity_poly.pdbx_strand_id
1 'polypeptide(L)'
;QDPSRLVNEASGGNYAFAGDIIDTHHYASPAMNNFEASFINVLGEYGGLGYPVPGHLWKQDGSWGYGKVFESGRQLQAMYERFADMLKVFISTGCAAAVYTQTTDVEIEVNGIMTYDREIVKMDEQRLRETNLSVIRAL
;
A
#
# COMPACT_ATOMS: atom_id res chain seq x y z
N GLN A 1 5.73 -29.06 7.64
CA GLN A 1 5.03 -28.00 6.88
C GLN A 1 3.54 -28.18 7.13
N ASP A 2 2.78 -27.09 7.30
CA ASP A 2 1.32 -27.09 7.40
C ASP A 2 0.75 -26.85 6.01
N PRO A 3 0.20 -27.87 5.32
CA PRO A 3 -0.28 -27.74 3.94
C PRO A 3 -1.53 -26.86 3.80
N SER A 4 -2.13 -26.41 4.91
CA SER A 4 -3.28 -25.50 4.87
C SER A 4 -2.88 -24.02 4.73
N ARG A 5 -1.58 -23.69 4.80
CA ARG A 5 -1.08 -22.31 4.75
C ARG A 5 -0.28 -22.06 3.49
N LEU A 6 -0.66 -21.01 2.76
CA LEU A 6 0.12 -20.49 1.65
C LEU A 6 1.45 -19.91 2.16
N VAL A 7 2.50 -20.08 1.37
CA VAL A 7 3.85 -19.59 1.64
C VAL A 7 4.14 -18.40 0.74
N ASN A 8 4.26 -17.22 1.35
CA ASN A 8 4.96 -16.08 0.74
C ASN A 8 6.44 -16.22 1.10
N GLU A 9 7.26 -16.71 0.17
CA GLU A 9 8.66 -17.03 0.46
C GLU A 9 9.52 -15.78 0.66
N ALA A 10 9.20 -14.70 -0.05
CA ALA A 10 10.01 -13.51 -0.12
C ALA A 10 9.13 -12.30 -0.45
N SER A 11 9.04 -11.39 0.51
CA SER A 11 8.27 -10.15 0.40
C SER A 11 9.15 -9.07 -0.25
N GLY A 12 8.71 -8.55 -1.39
CA GLY A 12 9.37 -7.47 -2.13
C GLY A 12 10.44 -7.90 -3.14
N GLY A 13 10.77 -9.18 -3.28
CA GLY A 13 11.72 -9.70 -4.29
C GLY A 13 12.63 -10.84 -3.81
N ASN A 14 13.69 -11.15 -4.58
CA ASN A 14 14.67 -12.23 -4.33
C ASN A 14 14.08 -13.66 -4.34
N TYR A 15 13.20 -13.94 -5.29
CA TYR A 15 12.48 -15.21 -5.37
C TYR A 15 13.39 -16.41 -5.64
N ALA A 16 13.15 -17.48 -4.90
CA ALA A 16 13.69 -18.80 -5.12
C ALA A 16 12.66 -19.75 -5.76
N PHE A 17 11.43 -19.27 -6.00
CA PHE A 17 10.30 -20.03 -6.56
C PHE A 17 9.94 -21.27 -5.72
N ALA A 18 10.09 -21.17 -4.40
CA ALA A 18 9.87 -22.22 -3.40
C ALA A 18 8.61 -21.99 -2.52
N GLY A 19 7.72 -21.08 -2.94
CA GLY A 19 6.45 -20.78 -2.27
C GLY A 19 5.25 -20.76 -3.22
N ASP A 20 4.13 -20.22 -2.75
CA ASP A 20 2.88 -20.11 -3.52
C ASP A 20 2.66 -18.69 -4.10
N ILE A 21 3.32 -17.68 -3.51
CA ILE A 21 3.08 -16.27 -3.78
C ILE A 21 4.35 -15.60 -4.34
N ILE A 22 4.17 -14.78 -5.39
CA ILE A 22 5.14 -13.78 -5.85
C ILE A 22 4.68 -12.42 -5.31
N ASP A 23 5.44 -11.85 -4.38
CA ASP A 23 5.12 -10.62 -3.68
C ASP A 23 6.04 -9.45 -4.09
N THR A 24 5.52 -8.56 -4.94
CA THR A 24 6.25 -7.39 -5.41
C THR A 24 5.95 -6.16 -4.55
N HIS A 25 7.00 -5.39 -4.23
CA HIS A 25 6.86 -4.06 -3.65
C HIS A 25 7.13 -3.02 -4.72
N HIS A 26 6.26 -2.01 -4.83
CA HIS A 26 6.50 -0.91 -5.75
C HIS A 26 5.95 0.42 -5.20
N TYR A 27 6.86 1.37 -5.04
CA TYR A 27 6.58 2.67 -4.47
C TYR A 27 6.76 3.80 -5.49
N ALA A 28 5.91 4.83 -5.52
CA ALA A 28 4.67 4.97 -4.74
C ALA A 28 3.43 4.42 -5.46
N SER A 29 3.39 4.53 -6.80
CA SER A 29 2.25 4.08 -7.59
C SER A 29 2.21 2.54 -7.66
N PRO A 30 1.03 1.92 -7.69
CA PRO A 30 0.92 0.49 -7.97
C PRO A 30 1.63 0.09 -9.28
N ALA A 31 2.42 -0.98 -9.25
CA ALA A 31 2.96 -1.62 -10.46
C ALA A 31 3.27 -3.11 -10.20
N MET A 32 2.98 -3.96 -11.19
CA MET A 32 3.27 -5.39 -11.15
C MET A 32 4.56 -5.68 -11.92
N ASN A 33 5.71 -5.37 -11.32
CA ASN A 33 7.01 -5.51 -11.99
C ASN A 33 7.50 -6.96 -12.10
N ASN A 34 7.04 -7.83 -11.20
CA ASN A 34 7.24 -9.26 -11.32
C ASN A 34 5.88 -9.93 -11.50
N PHE A 35 5.78 -10.78 -12.50
CA PHE A 35 4.61 -11.59 -12.76
C PHE A 35 5.06 -12.99 -13.14
N GLU A 36 4.48 -13.99 -12.50
CA GLU A 36 4.68 -15.40 -12.83
C GLU A 36 3.32 -16.09 -12.88
N ALA A 37 2.98 -16.66 -14.04
CA ALA A 37 1.65 -17.20 -14.30
C ALA A 37 1.31 -18.41 -13.43
N SER A 38 2.34 -19.12 -12.95
CA SER A 38 2.16 -20.32 -12.12
C SER A 38 1.99 -20.02 -10.62
N PHE A 39 2.03 -18.75 -10.22
CA PHE A 39 2.03 -18.30 -8.82
C PHE A 39 0.88 -17.33 -8.54
N ILE A 40 0.56 -17.15 -7.26
CA ILE A 40 -0.35 -16.10 -6.81
C ILE A 40 0.42 -14.77 -6.81
N ASN A 41 0.06 -13.85 -7.71
CA ASN A 41 0.77 -12.59 -7.86
C ASN A 41 0.18 -11.52 -6.94
N VAL A 42 1.01 -10.92 -6.08
CA VAL A 42 0.62 -9.96 -5.05
C VAL A 42 1.48 -8.70 -5.15
N LEU A 43 0.85 -7.55 -4.97
CA LEU A 43 1.51 -6.27 -4.73
C LEU A 43 1.57 -6.03 -3.21
N GLY A 44 2.51 -6.65 -2.51
CA GLY A 44 2.50 -6.69 -1.04
C GLY A 44 2.91 -5.38 -0.38
N GLU A 45 3.48 -4.44 -1.13
CA GLU A 45 3.54 -3.04 -0.71
C GLU A 45 3.41 -2.09 -1.89
N TYR A 46 2.53 -1.09 -1.74
CA TYR A 46 2.48 0.09 -2.59
C TYR A 46 2.07 1.31 -1.79
N GLY A 47 2.12 2.49 -2.41
CA GLY A 47 1.71 3.72 -1.76
C GLY A 47 2.86 4.36 -1.00
N GLY A 48 2.75 4.44 0.33
CA GLY A 48 3.76 5.08 1.15
C GLY A 48 3.86 6.58 0.91
N LEU A 49 2.76 7.23 0.53
CA LEU A 49 2.70 8.66 0.24
C LEU A 49 2.77 9.50 1.52
N GLY A 50 3.70 10.45 1.58
CA GLY A 50 3.89 11.27 2.79
C GLY A 50 2.80 12.34 2.96
N TYR A 51 2.36 12.57 4.19
CA TYR A 51 1.59 13.75 4.59
C TYR A 51 1.92 14.09 6.06
N PRO A 52 2.81 15.06 6.32
CA PRO A 52 3.12 15.48 7.69
C PRO A 52 1.96 16.27 8.28
N VAL A 53 1.51 15.86 9.48
CA VAL A 53 0.47 16.56 10.25
C VAL A 53 1.13 17.29 11.42
N PRO A 54 1.21 18.64 11.40
CA PRO A 54 1.82 19.41 12.47
C PRO A 54 1.22 19.09 13.84
N GLY A 55 2.06 19.00 14.87
CA GLY A 55 1.65 18.62 16.23
C GLY A 55 1.61 17.11 16.48
N HIS A 56 1.55 16.28 15.43
CA HIS A 56 1.44 14.82 15.52
C HIS A 56 2.65 14.08 14.90
N LEU A 57 3.78 14.77 14.81
CA LEU A 57 5.03 14.25 14.26
C LEU A 57 5.96 13.75 15.37
N TRP A 58 6.73 12.69 15.11
CA TRP A 58 7.85 12.29 15.96
C TRP A 58 8.91 13.40 16.06
N LYS A 59 9.27 13.98 14.91
CA LYS A 59 10.19 15.11 14.78
C LYS A 59 9.61 16.15 13.83
N GLN A 60 9.81 17.42 14.14
CA GLN A 60 9.22 18.53 13.38
C GLN A 60 9.84 18.72 11.98
N ASP A 61 11.02 18.17 11.74
CA ASP A 61 11.76 18.28 10.48
C ASP A 61 12.23 16.91 9.96
N GLY A 62 12.65 16.87 8.70
CA GLY A 62 13.16 15.66 8.06
C GLY A 62 12.08 14.63 7.67
N SER A 63 10.80 15.00 7.75
CA SER A 63 9.70 14.14 7.33
C SER A 63 9.82 13.76 5.86
N TRP A 64 9.59 12.48 5.56
CA TRP A 64 9.61 11.97 4.19
C TRP A 64 8.50 10.93 3.97
N GLY A 65 8.23 10.67 2.69
CA GLY A 65 7.40 9.57 2.22
C GLY A 65 7.75 9.30 0.75
N TYR A 66 7.29 8.17 0.23
CA TYR A 66 7.53 7.78 -1.15
C TYR A 66 6.77 8.67 -2.13
N GLY A 67 7.45 9.05 -3.23
CA GLY A 67 6.87 9.89 -4.27
C GLY A 67 6.57 11.31 -3.79
N LYS A 68 5.33 11.77 -3.98
CA LYS A 68 4.90 13.12 -3.60
C LYS A 68 4.54 13.16 -2.11
N VAL A 69 5.14 14.09 -1.39
CA VAL A 69 4.66 14.52 -0.06
C VAL A 69 3.52 15.52 -0.26
N PHE A 70 2.38 15.25 0.37
CA PHE A 70 1.17 16.05 0.28
C PHE A 70 1.05 17.05 1.42
N GLU A 71 0.27 18.09 1.18
CA GLU A 71 0.03 19.18 2.13
C GLU A 71 -1.35 19.07 2.81
N SER A 72 -2.19 18.12 2.38
CA SER A 72 -3.51 17.90 2.98
C SER A 72 -4.02 16.48 2.79
N GLY A 73 -4.85 16.03 3.73
CA GLY A 73 -5.53 14.73 3.67
C GLY A 73 -6.42 14.58 2.43
N ARG A 74 -6.99 15.69 1.91
CA ARG A 74 -7.77 15.68 0.66
C ARG A 74 -6.92 15.28 -0.55
N GLN A 75 -5.71 15.83 -0.67
CA GLN A 75 -4.85 15.49 -1.80
C GLN A 75 -4.31 14.05 -1.70
N LEU A 76 -3.99 13.60 -0.47
CA LEU A 76 -3.62 12.22 -0.18
C LEU A 76 -4.74 11.25 -0.56
N GLN A 77 -5.97 11.49 -0.09
CA GLN A 77 -7.17 10.71 -0.43
C GLN A 77 -7.39 10.62 -1.94
N ALA A 78 -7.28 11.75 -2.65
CA ALA A 78 -7.47 11.77 -4.10
C ALA A 78 -6.40 10.96 -4.84
N MET A 79 -5.17 10.85 -4.30
CA MET A 79 -4.16 9.97 -4.87
C MET A 79 -4.41 8.49 -4.53
N TYR A 80 -4.85 8.20 -3.31
CA TYR A 80 -5.26 6.85 -2.91
C TYR A 80 -6.37 6.31 -3.83
N GLU A 81 -7.38 7.12 -4.12
CA GLU A 81 -8.47 6.77 -5.05
C GLU A 81 -7.95 6.52 -6.48
N ARG A 82 -7.00 7.31 -6.96
CA ARG A 82 -6.34 7.05 -8.26
C ARG A 82 -5.57 5.73 -8.26
N PHE A 83 -4.88 5.40 -7.17
CA PHE A 83 -4.20 4.10 -7.06
C PHE A 83 -5.21 2.94 -7.06
N ALA A 84 -6.36 3.10 -6.41
CA ALA A 84 -7.43 2.11 -6.47
C ALA A 84 -7.94 1.87 -7.90
N ASP A 85 -8.07 2.93 -8.72
CA ASP A 85 -8.44 2.77 -10.13
C ASP A 85 -7.37 2.02 -10.94
N MET A 86 -6.07 2.22 -10.65
CA MET A 86 -5.00 1.41 -11.24
C MET A 86 -5.09 -0.06 -10.82
N LEU A 87 -5.39 -0.33 -9.55
CA LEU A 87 -5.54 -1.71 -9.05
C LEU A 87 -6.66 -2.45 -9.74
N LYS A 88 -7.80 -1.80 -10.05
CA LYS A 88 -8.90 -2.40 -10.81
C LYS A 88 -8.43 -2.91 -12.18
N VAL A 89 -7.49 -2.23 -12.82
CA VAL A 89 -6.87 -2.70 -14.07
C VAL A 89 -6.00 -3.93 -13.81
N PHE A 90 -5.16 -3.92 -12.77
CA PHE A 90 -4.26 -5.04 -12.47
C PHE A 90 -4.96 -6.33 -12.03
N ILE A 91 -6.13 -6.19 -11.41
CA ILE A 91 -6.99 -7.34 -11.09
C ILE A 91 -7.31 -8.14 -12.36
N SER A 92 -7.65 -7.46 -13.46
CA SER A 92 -7.92 -8.12 -14.75
C SER A 92 -6.69 -8.79 -15.39
N THR A 93 -5.48 -8.45 -14.91
CA THR A 93 -4.21 -9.01 -15.39
C THR A 93 -3.58 -9.98 -14.39
N GLY A 94 -4.33 -10.45 -13.40
CA GLY A 94 -3.90 -11.52 -12.48
C GLY A 94 -3.29 -11.07 -11.16
N CYS A 95 -3.41 -9.79 -10.77
CA CYS A 95 -3.08 -9.36 -9.40
C CYS A 95 -4.14 -9.86 -8.42
N ALA A 96 -3.73 -10.71 -7.47
CA ALA A 96 -4.62 -11.36 -6.51
C ALA A 96 -4.83 -10.54 -5.23
N ALA A 97 -3.87 -9.71 -4.85
CA ALA A 97 -3.96 -8.84 -3.68
C ALA A 97 -3.02 -7.63 -3.79
N ALA A 98 -3.36 -6.56 -3.09
CA ALA A 98 -2.52 -5.38 -2.95
C ALA A 98 -2.61 -4.81 -1.53
N VAL A 99 -1.48 -4.37 -0.97
CA VAL A 99 -1.41 -3.83 0.40
C VAL A 99 -0.80 -2.43 0.37
N TYR A 100 -1.57 -1.45 0.86
CA TYR A 100 -1.10 -0.08 1.00
C TYR A 100 -0.22 0.05 2.24
N THR A 101 1.03 0.48 2.07
CA THR A 101 1.90 0.85 3.19
C THR A 101 1.64 2.31 3.59
N GLN A 102 1.54 2.68 4.86
CA GLN A 102 1.54 1.84 6.07
C GLN A 102 0.43 2.29 7.04
N THR A 103 0.26 1.56 8.14
CA THR A 103 -0.84 1.81 9.09
C THR A 103 -0.64 3.11 9.88
N THR A 104 0.57 3.38 10.38
CA THR A 104 0.92 4.58 11.17
C THR A 104 2.21 5.19 10.65
N ASP A 105 2.41 6.48 10.92
CA ASP A 105 3.74 7.06 10.75
C ASP A 105 4.76 6.37 11.66
N VAL A 106 5.99 6.25 11.17
CA VAL A 106 7.11 5.66 11.89
C VAL A 106 8.27 6.65 11.88
N GLU A 107 8.55 7.24 13.03
CA GLU A 107 9.58 8.27 13.20
C GLU A 107 9.42 9.41 12.19
N ILE A 108 10.38 9.60 11.28
CA ILE A 108 10.33 10.64 10.24
C ILE A 108 9.63 10.17 8.95
N GLU A 109 9.20 8.91 8.86
CA GLU A 109 8.43 8.38 7.74
C GLU A 109 6.93 8.67 7.97
N VAL A 110 6.41 9.68 7.27
CA VAL A 110 5.07 10.27 7.53
C VAL A 110 4.00 9.80 6.54
N ASN A 111 4.08 8.55 6.13
CA ASN A 111 3.21 7.93 5.13
C ASN A 111 2.19 6.93 5.70
N GLY A 112 1.96 6.99 7.02
CA GLY A 112 0.89 6.25 7.66
C GLY A 112 -0.49 6.75 7.27
N ILE A 113 -1.47 5.83 7.27
CA ILE A 113 -2.90 6.19 7.27
C ILE A 113 -3.23 7.00 8.54
N MET A 114 -2.55 6.70 9.65
CA MET A 114 -2.64 7.43 10.92
C MET A 114 -1.33 8.16 11.26
N THR A 115 -1.44 9.21 12.05
CA THR A 115 -0.29 9.91 12.63
C THR A 115 0.54 9.03 13.58
N TYR A 116 1.73 9.50 13.94
CA TYR A 116 2.68 8.76 14.79
C TYR A 116 2.08 8.34 16.13
N ASP A 117 1.30 9.24 16.75
CA ASP A 117 0.58 9.04 18.01
C ASP A 117 -0.76 8.31 17.85
N ARG A 118 -1.19 8.00 16.62
CA ARG A 118 -2.48 7.38 16.26
C ARG A 118 -3.70 8.24 16.64
N GLU A 119 -3.53 9.55 16.86
CA GLU A 119 -4.64 10.44 17.21
C GLU A 119 -5.45 10.88 15.97
N ILE A 120 -4.82 10.96 14.81
CA ILE A 120 -5.46 11.44 13.57
C ILE A 120 -5.38 10.38 12.49
N VAL A 121 -6.54 10.01 11.94
CA VAL A 121 -6.64 9.34 10.64
C VAL A 121 -6.54 10.41 9.55
N LYS A 122 -5.54 10.29 8.68
CA LYS A 122 -5.16 11.33 7.70
C LYS A 122 -6.08 11.43 6.48
N MET A 123 -6.98 10.47 6.35
CA MET A 123 -7.90 10.26 5.22
C MET A 123 -9.29 9.96 5.76
N ASP A 124 -10.31 10.09 4.92
CA ASP A 124 -11.68 9.81 5.33
C ASP A 124 -11.93 8.31 5.38
N GLU A 125 -12.21 7.76 6.57
CA GLU A 125 -12.35 6.32 6.79
C GLU A 125 -13.48 5.70 5.97
N GLN A 126 -14.60 6.42 5.81
CA GLN A 126 -15.72 5.95 5.03
C GLN A 126 -15.33 5.85 3.55
N ARG A 127 -14.66 6.86 3.00
CA ARG A 127 -14.19 6.86 1.61
C ARG A 127 -13.09 5.84 1.37
N LEU A 128 -12.19 5.61 2.34
CA LEU A 128 -11.21 4.51 2.28
C LEU A 128 -11.93 3.16 2.15
N ARG A 129 -12.93 2.92 3.00
CA ARG A 129 -13.74 1.70 2.95
C ARG A 129 -14.45 1.55 1.61
N GLU A 130 -15.12 2.59 1.13
CA GLU A 130 -15.84 2.60 -0.15
C GLU A 130 -14.89 2.33 -1.32
N THR A 131 -13.71 2.95 -1.31
CA THR A 131 -12.66 2.77 -2.32
C THR A 131 -12.17 1.32 -2.33
N ASN A 132 -11.84 0.75 -1.17
CA ASN A 132 -11.41 -0.65 -1.05
C ASN A 132 -12.49 -1.62 -1.52
N LEU A 133 -13.75 -1.39 -1.13
CA LEU A 133 -14.87 -2.20 -1.60
C LEU A 133 -15.05 -2.10 -3.13
N SER A 134 -14.78 -0.94 -3.73
CA SER A 134 -14.83 -0.78 -5.19
C SER A 134 -13.77 -1.59 -5.92
N VAL A 135 -12.59 -1.79 -5.31
CA VAL A 135 -11.52 -2.64 -5.85
C VAL A 135 -11.89 -4.12 -5.69
N ILE A 136 -12.32 -4.52 -4.50
CA ILE A 136 -12.71 -5.91 -4.21
C ILE A 136 -13.85 -6.40 -5.12
N ARG A 137 -14.78 -5.51 -5.48
CA ARG A 137 -15.94 -5.81 -6.35
C ARG A 137 -15.66 -5.65 -7.84
N ALA A 138 -14.41 -5.40 -8.24
CA ALA A 138 -14.05 -5.19 -9.64
C ALA A 138 -13.91 -6.49 -10.45
N LEU A 139 -14.04 -7.66 -9.77
CA LEU A 139 -14.12 -8.99 -10.38
C LEU A 139 -15.57 -9.41 -10.65
#